data_AF-A0AAD5QQ70-F1
#
_entry.id   AF-A0AAD5QQ70-F1
#
_cell.length_a   1.000
_cell.length_b   1.000
_cell.length_c   1.000
_cell.angle_alpha   90.00
_cell.angle_beta   90.00
_cell.angle_gamma   90.00
#
_symmetry.space_group_name_H-M   'P 1'
#
loop_
_entity.id
_entity.type
_entity.pdbx_description
1 polymer ?
#
loop_
_entity_poly.entity_id
_entity_poly.type
_entity_poly.pdbx_seq_one_letter_code
_entity_poly.pdbx_strand_id
1 'polypeptide(L)'
;MSQSVYGLEHIEVYKKPLYNQTLPSVVYSYPESLCGLTMEVGKEYLLTGKRSRGDIYVDLCGQMNRGFNVGAVEFHTVSRKLRAKIKKFRC
;
A
#
# COMPACT_ATOMS: atom_id res chain seq x y z
N MET A 1 -1.03 -11.76 -19.38
CA MET A 1 -0.60 -11.71 -17.97
C MET A 1 -1.69 -10.98 -17.19
N SER A 2 -2.36 -11.64 -16.24
CA SER A 2 -3.48 -11.06 -15.48
C SER A 2 -2.96 -10.33 -14.24
N GLN A 3 -3.32 -9.06 -14.06
CA GLN A 3 -3.11 -8.33 -12.82
C GLN A 3 -4.20 -8.69 -11.81
N SER A 4 -3.86 -8.75 -10.53
CA SER A 4 -4.83 -8.88 -9.44
C SER A 4 -5.38 -7.50 -9.09
N VAL A 5 -6.69 -7.41 -8.92
CA VAL A 5 -7.40 -6.16 -8.59
C VAL A 5 -8.04 -6.31 -7.23
N TYR A 6 -7.78 -5.36 -6.34
CA TYR A 6 -8.30 -5.38 -4.98
C TYR A 6 -9.14 -4.13 -4.72
N GLY A 7 -10.40 -4.33 -4.35
CA GLY A 7 -11.23 -3.28 -3.77
C GLY A 7 -10.86 -3.07 -2.30
N LEU A 8 -10.81 -1.81 -1.86
CA LEU A 8 -10.44 -1.47 -0.49
C LEU A 8 -11.23 -0.28 0.05
N GLU A 9 -11.20 -0.15 1.37
CA GLU A 9 -11.66 1.02 2.11
C GLU A 9 -10.44 1.69 2.77
N HIS A 10 -10.30 3.01 2.60
CA HIS A 10 -9.19 3.76 3.20
C HIS A 10 -9.50 4.07 4.68
N ILE A 11 -8.94 3.28 5.59
CA ILE A 11 -9.10 3.48 7.04
C ILE A 11 -8.33 4.72 7.53
N GLU A 12 -7.06 4.86 7.15
CA GLU A 12 -6.21 5.99 7.51
C GLU A 12 -5.20 6.30 6.38
N VAL A 13 -5.07 7.59 6.01
CA VAL A 13 -4.17 8.03 4.93
C VAL A 13 -2.99 8.79 5.51
N TYR A 14 -1.81 8.18 5.51
CA TYR A 14 -0.58 8.78 6.05
C TYR A 14 0.15 9.69 5.05
N LYS A 15 0.05 9.38 3.74
CA LYS A 15 0.66 10.15 2.67
C LYS A 15 -0.20 10.04 1.41
N LYS A 16 -0.42 11.16 0.74
CA LYS A 16 -1.07 11.20 -0.58
C LYS A 16 -0.40 12.25 -1.47
N PRO A 17 -0.52 12.16 -2.81
CA PRO A 17 -0.07 13.21 -3.71
C PRO A 17 -0.69 14.57 -3.34
N LEU A 18 0.05 15.65 -3.56
CA LEU A 18 -0.47 17.01 -3.40
C LEU A 18 -1.60 17.26 -4.42
N TYR A 19 -2.57 18.11 -4.04
CA TYR A 19 -3.78 18.51 -4.79
C TYR A 19 -4.92 17.50 -4.83
N ASN A 20 -6.01 17.78 -4.08
CA ASN A 20 -7.44 17.41 -4.23
C ASN A 20 -7.85 16.09 -4.91
N GLN A 21 -6.96 15.14 -5.06
CA GLN A 21 -7.22 13.85 -5.66
C GLN A 21 -7.65 12.90 -4.53
N THR A 22 -8.89 12.44 -4.63
CA THR A 22 -9.37 11.27 -3.90
C THR A 22 -8.48 10.09 -4.26
N LEU A 23 -8.05 9.34 -3.24
CA LEU A 23 -7.36 8.09 -3.48
C LEU A 23 -8.38 7.08 -4.02
N PRO A 24 -8.07 6.33 -5.09
CA PRO A 24 -8.97 5.30 -5.59
C PRO A 24 -9.19 4.22 -4.54
N SER A 25 -10.41 3.70 -4.46
CA SER A 25 -10.77 2.55 -3.63
C SER A 25 -10.40 1.21 -4.27
N VAL A 26 -9.51 1.24 -5.27
CA VAL A 26 -9.04 0.08 -6.02
C VAL A 26 -7.54 0.20 -6.17
N VAL A 27 -6.84 -0.92 -5.98
CA VAL A 27 -5.41 -1.06 -6.23
C VAL A 27 -5.13 -2.26 -7.10
N TYR A 28 -4.05 -2.16 -7.86
CA TYR A 28 -3.60 -3.17 -8.80
C TYR A 28 -2.29 -3.78 -8.32
N SER A 29 -2.18 -5.09 -8.48
CA SER A 29 -0.99 -5.86 -8.15
C SER A 29 -0.61 -6.73 -9.35
N TYR A 30 0.69 -6.90 -9.58
CA TYR A 30 1.17 -7.83 -10.59
C TYR A 30 0.99 -9.29 -10.12
N PRO A 31 1.20 -10.29 -10.99
CA PRO A 31 1.37 -11.67 -10.55
C PRO A 31 2.50 -11.81 -9.54
N GLU A 32 2.43 -12.77 -8.61
CA GLU A 32 3.48 -13.01 -7.61
C GLU A 32 4.88 -13.19 -8.22
N SER A 33 4.97 -13.85 -9.39
CA SER A 33 6.21 -14.02 -10.16
C SER A 33 6.84 -12.70 -10.64
N LEU A 34 6.10 -11.60 -10.62
CA LEU A 34 6.52 -10.25 -10.98
C LEU A 34 6.45 -9.29 -9.78
N CYS A 35 6.74 -9.80 -8.58
CA CYS A 35 6.67 -9.07 -7.32
C CYS A 35 5.25 -8.62 -6.94
N GLY A 36 4.25 -9.36 -7.41
CA GLY A 36 2.87 -9.23 -7.01
C GLY A 36 2.64 -9.50 -5.53
N LEU A 37 1.71 -8.77 -4.95
CA LEU A 37 1.14 -9.00 -3.63
C LEU A 37 -0.12 -9.87 -3.73
N THR A 38 -0.27 -10.76 -2.75
CA THR A 38 -1.50 -11.48 -2.44
C THR A 38 -2.04 -10.97 -1.11
N MET A 39 -3.28 -10.47 -1.12
CA MET A 39 -3.97 -9.94 0.06
C MET A 39 -5.26 -10.72 0.29
N GLU A 40 -5.62 -10.88 1.56
CA GLU A 40 -6.85 -11.55 1.97
C GLU A 40 -7.96 -10.54 2.24
N VAL A 41 -9.19 -10.90 1.88
CA VAL A 41 -10.38 -10.08 2.13
C VAL A 41 -10.66 -10.03 3.63
N GLY A 42 -11.01 -8.85 4.14
CA GLY A 42 -11.37 -8.64 5.56
C GLY A 42 -10.19 -8.41 6.50
N LYS A 43 -8.95 -8.38 5.99
CA LYS A 43 -7.77 -8.00 6.75
C LYS A 43 -7.40 -6.53 6.52
N GLU A 44 -6.80 -5.91 7.54
CA GLU A 44 -6.26 -4.56 7.47
C GLU A 44 -4.78 -4.58 7.07
N TYR A 45 -4.39 -3.73 6.12
CA TYR A 45 -3.02 -3.66 5.64
C TYR A 45 -2.49 -2.22 5.66
N LEU A 46 -1.25 -2.06 6.08
CA LEU A 46 -0.45 -0.87 5.79
C LEU A 46 0.08 -1.00 4.35
N LEU A 47 -0.50 -0.22 3.45
CA LEU A 47 -0.15 -0.22 2.03
C LEU A 47 0.75 0.95 1.67
N THR A 48 1.71 0.68 0.78
CA THR A 48 2.40 1.71 0.01
C THR A 48 2.39 1.35 -1.45
N GLY A 49 2.06 2.31 -2.30
CA GLY A 49 1.99 2.11 -3.73
C GLY A 49 2.55 3.28 -4.50
N LYS A 50 2.64 3.07 -5.81
CA LYS A 50 2.99 4.09 -6.79
C LYS A 50 1.74 4.43 -7.59
N ARG A 51 1.54 5.72 -7.86
CA ARG A 51 0.45 6.17 -8.74
C ARG A 51 0.96 6.20 -10.17
N SER A 52 0.22 5.57 -11.09
CA SER A 52 0.50 5.61 -12.53
C SER A 52 -0.81 5.84 -13.27
N ARG A 53 -0.90 6.92 -14.05
CA ARG A 53 -2.06 7.27 -14.89
C ARG A 53 -3.43 7.30 -14.17
N GLY A 54 -3.44 7.56 -12.86
CA GLY A 54 -4.67 7.64 -12.05
C GLY A 54 -4.91 6.42 -11.17
N ASP A 55 -4.27 5.30 -11.50
CA ASP A 55 -4.35 4.05 -10.76
C ASP A 55 -3.25 3.96 -9.70
N ILE A 56 -3.50 3.17 -8.66
CA ILE A 56 -2.50 2.84 -7.64
C ILE A 56 -2.05 1.40 -7.85
N TYR A 57 -0.75 1.24 -8.03
CA TYR A 57 -0.10 -0.05 -8.08
C TYR A 57 0.61 -0.33 -6.76
N VAL A 58 0.40 -1.51 -6.22
CA VAL A 58 1.09 -2.05 -5.06
C VAL A 58 1.95 -3.22 -5.52
N ASP A 59 3.21 -3.24 -5.09
CA ASP A 59 4.18 -4.26 -5.42
C ASP A 59 4.95 -4.65 -4.15
N LEU A 60 5.50 -5.86 -4.08
CA LEU A 60 6.27 -6.33 -2.91
C LEU A 60 7.38 -5.35 -2.52
N CYS A 61 7.97 -4.64 -3.48
CA CYS A 61 9.06 -3.70 -3.24
C CYS A 61 8.59 -2.27 -2.90
N GLY A 62 7.30 -2.05 -2.64
CA GLY A 62 6.73 -0.70 -2.47
C GLY A 62 7.30 0.08 -1.28
N GLN A 63 7.69 -0.61 -0.20
CA GLN A 63 8.23 -0.01 1.03
C GLN A 63 9.75 -0.07 1.09
N MET A 64 10.49 0.48 0.12
CA MET A 64 11.96 0.40 0.18
C MET A 64 12.55 1.21 1.36
N ASN A 65 12.80 0.52 2.47
CA ASN A 65 13.75 0.92 3.50
C ASN A 65 14.47 -0.35 4.00
N ARG A 66 15.73 -0.22 4.46
CA ARG A 66 16.71 -1.29 4.75
C ARG A 66 16.24 -2.34 5.79
N GLY A 67 15.20 -3.11 5.49
CA GLY A 67 14.65 -4.17 6.36
C GLY A 67 13.19 -4.58 6.10
N PHE A 68 12.41 -3.88 5.26
CA PHE A 68 11.02 -4.26 4.96
C PHE A 68 10.72 -4.13 3.47
N ASN A 69 10.95 -5.20 2.69
CA ASN A 69 10.57 -5.23 1.28
C ASN A 69 9.13 -5.72 1.13
N VAL A 70 8.15 -4.98 1.66
CA VAL A 70 6.75 -5.40 1.55
C VAL A 70 5.84 -4.21 1.28
N GLY A 71 5.26 -4.12 0.08
CA GLY A 71 4.27 -3.09 -0.27
C GLY A 71 2.96 -3.18 0.50
N ALA A 72 2.64 -4.34 1.08
CA ALA A 72 1.50 -4.54 1.95
C ALA A 72 1.90 -5.34 3.20
N VAL A 73 1.74 -4.74 4.38
CA VAL A 73 2.01 -5.40 5.66
C VAL A 73 0.72 -5.47 6.45
N GLU A 74 0.33 -6.65 6.95
CA GLU A 74 -0.85 -6.76 7.82
C GLU A 74 -0.70 -5.80 9.02
N PHE A 75 -1.68 -4.93 9.21
CA PHE A 75 -1.55 -3.76 10.07
C PHE A 75 -1.26 -4.15 11.53
N HIS A 76 -1.82 -5.27 12.00
CA HIS A 76 -1.58 -5.78 13.36
C HIS A 76 -0.10 -6.11 13.63
N THR A 77 0.66 -6.51 12.61
CA THR A 77 2.10 -6.82 12.72
C THR A 77 3.00 -5.58 12.73
N VAL A 78 2.48 -4.41 12.33
CA VAL A 78 3.24 -3.17 12.25
C VAL A 78 3.65 -2.72 13.65
N SER A 79 4.96 -2.60 13.90
CA SER A 79 5.49 -2.21 15.21
C SER A 79 4.93 -0.87 15.70
N ARG A 80 4.71 -0.74 17.02
CA ARG A 80 4.24 0.51 17.65
C ARG A 80 5.12 1.71 17.30
N LYS A 81 6.43 1.50 17.22
CA LYS A 81 7.41 2.54 16.85
C LYS A 81 7.16 3.05 15.42
N LEU A 82 6.90 2.15 14.47
CA LEU A 82 6.59 2.54 13.10
C LEU A 82 5.24 3.26 13.03
N ARG A 83 4.18 2.74 13.68
CA ARG A 83 2.85 3.40 13.73
C ARG A 83 2.93 4.83 14.28
N ALA A 84 3.72 5.06 15.33
CA ALA A 84 3.92 6.39 15.90
C ALA A 84 4.73 7.32 14.96
N LYS A 85 5.67 6.77 14.21
CA LYS A 85 6.53 7.54 13.29
C LYS A 85 5.79 7.95 12.02
N ILE A 86 5.03 7.05 11.40
CA ILE A 86 4.32 7.32 10.13
C ILE A 86 3.26 8.42 10.29
N LYS A 87 2.58 8.50 11.44
CA LYS A 87 1.59 9.56 11.74
C LYS A 87 2.21 10.96 11.80
N LYS A 88 3.50 11.07 12.10
CA LYS A 88 4.22 12.35 12.21
C LYS A 88 4.87 12.77 10.90
N PHE A 89 4.84 11.91 9.88
CA PHE A 89 5.46 12.21 8.61
C PHE A 89 4.64 13.29 7.89
N ARG A 90 5.28 14.43 7.57
CA ARG A 90 4.70 15.50 6.75
C ARG A 90 5.50 15.61 5.46
N CYS A 91 4.80 15.80 4.34
CA CYS A 91 5.40 16.03 3.02
C CYS A 91 5.67 17.52 2.81
#